data_AF-A0A956U1X9-F1
#
_entry.id   AF-A0A956U1X9-F1
#
_cell.length_a   1.000
_cell.length_b   1.000
_cell.length_c   1.000
_cell.angle_alpha   90.00
_cell.angle_beta   90.00
_cell.angle_gamma   90.00
#
_symmetry.space_group_name_H-M   'P 1'
#
loop_
_entity.id
_entity.type
_entity.pdbx_description
1 polymer ?
#
loop_
_entity_poly.entity_id
_entity_poly.type
_entity_poly.pdbx_seq_one_letter_code
_entity_poly.pdbx_strand_id
1 'polypeptide(L)'
;MKAVILAAGRGKRLYPYTKYIPKCLLDIGGETILEHQINHIRDCGIDEVVIVVGFGFEKVENFLRNYDGLGMRIKTLYNPFYQTTNSLISLWIARGEMDDDIVVMNGDDVFEIDVLEQALRMRDEKICLPIKRKSSYEDEDMKVVIKETKIVDISKTLTNRASAESVGVRVFRDTGVELMKRAIEEEMRTVGAENKWYISAIHRLIKKGYKVKSLDINDLFWMDVDYPSDLFKARFNSNKFIKKSYQERVLRVVETS
;
A
#
# COMPACT_ATOMS: atom_id res chain seq x y z
N MET A 1 11.18 7.60 -10.74
CA MET A 1 10.59 6.75 -9.68
C MET A 1 9.16 6.43 -10.06
N LYS A 2 8.70 5.20 -9.80
CA LYS A 2 7.33 4.73 -10.06
C LYS A 2 6.60 4.38 -8.76
N ALA A 3 5.27 4.28 -8.82
CA ALA A 3 4.45 3.73 -7.75
C ALA A 3 3.72 2.46 -8.22
N VAL A 4 3.65 1.44 -7.34
CA VAL A 4 2.85 0.23 -7.53
C VAL A 4 1.83 0.13 -6.40
N ILE A 5 0.54 0.07 -6.74
CA ILE A 5 -0.55 -0.16 -5.80
C ILE A 5 -1.08 -1.59 -5.98
N LEU A 6 -1.07 -2.38 -4.90
CA LEU A 6 -1.59 -3.75 -4.91
C LEU A 6 -3.08 -3.76 -4.52
N ALA A 7 -3.97 -3.79 -5.52
CA ALA A 7 -5.42 -3.63 -5.35
C ALA A 7 -6.25 -4.82 -5.88
N ALA A 8 -5.66 -6.01 -6.03
CA ALA A 8 -6.32 -7.15 -6.66
C ALA A 8 -7.35 -7.88 -5.76
N GLY A 9 -7.29 -7.65 -4.45
CA GLY A 9 -8.01 -8.43 -3.44
C GLY A 9 -9.52 -8.22 -3.44
N ARG A 10 -10.27 -9.27 -3.08
CA ARG A 10 -11.74 -9.24 -3.01
C ARG A 10 -12.29 -8.54 -1.77
N GLY A 11 -11.53 -8.46 -0.68
CA GLY A 11 -11.96 -7.80 0.55
C GLY A 11 -13.21 -8.41 1.21
N LYS A 12 -13.34 -9.75 1.24
CA LYS A 12 -14.56 -10.45 1.75
C LYS A 12 -14.94 -10.08 3.19
N ARG A 13 -13.96 -9.69 4.03
CA ARG A 13 -14.17 -9.25 5.42
C ARG A 13 -15.00 -7.96 5.53
N LEU A 14 -15.12 -7.18 4.44
CA LEU A 14 -15.91 -5.94 4.33
C LEU A 14 -17.32 -6.14 3.77
N TYR A 15 -17.82 -7.36 3.63
CA TYR A 15 -19.20 -7.54 3.19
C TYR A 15 -20.19 -6.85 4.15
N PRO A 16 -21.25 -6.20 3.63
CA PRO A 16 -21.70 -6.23 2.23
C PRO A 16 -21.04 -5.19 1.29
N TYR A 17 -20.23 -4.26 1.79
CA TYR A 17 -19.70 -3.12 1.03
C TYR A 17 -18.88 -3.55 -0.19
N THR A 18 -18.08 -4.60 -0.05
CA THR A 18 -17.21 -5.14 -1.11
C THR A 18 -17.84 -6.28 -1.92
N LYS A 19 -19.15 -6.51 -1.80
CA LYS A 19 -19.83 -7.60 -2.53
C LYS A 19 -19.72 -7.43 -4.05
N TYR A 20 -19.80 -6.19 -4.53
CA TYR A 20 -19.76 -5.84 -5.96
C TYR A 20 -18.79 -4.71 -6.29
N ILE A 21 -18.20 -4.06 -5.27
CA ILE A 21 -17.29 -2.92 -5.44
C ILE A 21 -15.92 -3.38 -4.92
N PRO A 22 -14.84 -3.24 -5.70
CA PRO A 22 -13.50 -3.54 -5.20
C PRO A 22 -13.16 -2.61 -4.04
N LYS A 23 -12.46 -3.13 -3.03
CA LYS A 23 -12.18 -2.41 -1.79
C LYS A 23 -11.55 -1.04 -2.03
N CYS A 24 -10.60 -0.94 -2.97
CA CYS A 24 -9.93 0.30 -3.31
C CYS A 24 -10.87 1.40 -3.86
N LEU A 25 -12.08 1.05 -4.34
CA LEU A 25 -13.09 2.01 -4.81
C LEU A 25 -14.15 2.34 -3.75
N LEU A 26 -13.97 1.93 -2.49
CA LEU A 26 -14.86 2.35 -1.42
C LEU A 26 -14.68 3.83 -1.13
N ASP A 27 -15.81 4.55 -1.05
CA ASP A 27 -15.85 5.97 -0.67
C ASP A 27 -15.49 6.16 0.80
N ILE A 28 -14.55 7.09 1.01
CA ILE A 28 -14.09 7.56 2.31
C ILE A 28 -14.01 9.08 2.25
N GLY A 29 -15.13 9.74 2.57
CA GLY A 29 -15.18 11.20 2.70
C GLY A 29 -15.27 11.95 1.37
N GLY A 30 -15.92 11.36 0.35
CA GLY A 30 -16.12 11.99 -0.97
C GLY A 30 -15.04 11.67 -2.00
N GLU A 31 -14.06 10.85 -1.62
CA GLU A 31 -12.99 10.32 -2.47
C GLU A 31 -12.80 8.83 -2.14
N THR A 32 -12.44 8.02 -3.13
CA THR A 32 -12.18 6.58 -2.91
C THR A 32 -10.81 6.32 -2.25
N ILE A 33 -10.58 5.15 -1.65
CA ILE A 33 -9.24 4.75 -1.15
C ILE A 33 -8.18 4.94 -2.25
N LEU A 34 -8.48 4.48 -3.46
CA LEU A 34 -7.57 4.58 -4.61
C LEU A 34 -7.30 6.04 -5.01
N GLU A 35 -8.34 6.88 -4.97
CA GLU A 35 -8.22 8.32 -5.24
C GLU A 35 -7.29 9.02 -4.26
N HIS A 36 -7.45 8.76 -2.95
CA HIS A 36 -6.53 9.28 -1.92
C HIS A 36 -5.08 8.93 -2.24
N GLN A 37 -4.83 7.66 -2.56
CA GLN A 37 -3.48 7.17 -2.87
C GLN A 37 -2.92 7.80 -4.15
N ILE A 38 -3.70 7.88 -5.23
CA ILE A 38 -3.27 8.51 -6.49
C ILE A 38 -2.98 10.00 -6.26
N ASN A 39 -3.82 10.71 -5.50
CA ASN A 39 -3.62 12.11 -5.16
C ASN A 39 -2.34 12.32 -4.35
N HIS A 40 -2.06 11.49 -3.32
CA HIS A 40 -0.81 11.58 -2.57
C HIS A 40 0.43 11.30 -3.43
N ILE A 41 0.36 10.29 -4.30
CA ILE A 41 1.44 9.93 -5.22
C ILE A 41 1.74 11.10 -6.18
N ARG A 42 0.70 11.68 -6.79
CA ARG A 42 0.80 12.86 -7.67
C ARG A 42 1.44 14.03 -6.95
N ASP A 43 0.94 14.34 -5.76
CA ASP A 43 1.35 15.50 -4.99
C ASP A 43 2.79 15.34 -4.45
N CYS A 44 3.27 14.10 -4.32
CA CYS A 44 4.68 13.78 -4.06
C CYS A 44 5.57 13.81 -5.32
N GLY A 45 5.03 14.17 -6.49
CA GLY A 45 5.77 14.31 -7.74
C GLY A 45 6.07 13.00 -8.48
N ILE A 46 5.35 11.92 -8.17
CA ILE A 46 5.45 10.66 -8.93
C ILE A 46 4.37 10.69 -10.02
N ASP A 47 4.80 10.58 -11.29
CA ASP A 47 3.92 10.67 -12.45
C ASP A 47 3.61 9.31 -13.08
N GLU A 48 4.25 8.22 -12.65
CA GLU A 48 4.02 6.85 -13.15
C GLU A 48 3.44 5.94 -12.07
N VAL A 49 2.23 5.42 -12.32
CA VAL A 49 1.49 4.58 -11.38
C VAL A 49 1.03 3.30 -12.05
N VAL A 50 1.34 2.18 -11.41
CA VAL A 50 0.91 0.85 -11.82
C VAL A 50 -0.03 0.31 -10.75
N ILE A 51 -1.24 -0.05 -11.14
CA ILE A 51 -2.24 -0.59 -10.22
C ILE A 51 -2.47 -2.06 -10.58
N VAL A 52 -2.11 -2.95 -9.65
CA VAL A 52 -2.36 -4.39 -9.85
C VAL A 52 -3.80 -4.68 -9.44
N VAL A 53 -4.63 -4.99 -10.43
CA VAL A 53 -6.07 -5.19 -10.29
C VAL A 53 -6.45 -6.67 -10.39
N GLY A 54 -7.64 -7.02 -9.90
CA GLY A 54 -8.14 -8.40 -9.85
C GLY A 54 -9.64 -8.40 -9.76
N PHE A 55 -10.20 -8.55 -8.56
CA PHE A 55 -11.63 -8.41 -8.34
C PHE A 55 -12.13 -7.04 -8.82
N GLY A 56 -13.16 -7.01 -9.66
CA GLY A 56 -13.77 -5.78 -10.15
C GLY A 56 -12.85 -4.92 -11.02
N PHE A 57 -11.87 -5.51 -11.72
CA PHE A 57 -10.88 -4.78 -12.54
C PHE A 57 -11.53 -3.79 -13.51
N GLU A 58 -12.63 -4.16 -14.20
CA GLU A 58 -13.34 -3.27 -15.14
C GLU A 58 -13.84 -1.99 -14.46
N LYS A 59 -14.25 -2.07 -13.18
CA LYS A 59 -14.69 -0.90 -12.41
C LYS A 59 -13.52 0.01 -12.10
N VAL A 60 -12.36 -0.57 -11.77
CA VAL A 60 -11.12 0.19 -11.54
C VAL A 60 -10.67 0.85 -12.84
N GLU A 61 -10.62 0.12 -13.95
CA GLU A 61 -10.24 0.66 -15.26
C GLU A 61 -11.18 1.76 -15.73
N ASN A 62 -12.49 1.59 -15.55
CA ASN A 62 -13.45 2.64 -15.87
C ASN A 62 -13.30 3.88 -14.97
N PHE A 63 -13.04 3.68 -13.68
CA PHE A 63 -12.77 4.77 -12.74
C PHE A 63 -11.51 5.58 -13.16
N LEU A 64 -10.46 4.88 -13.59
CA LEU A 64 -9.18 5.50 -13.96
C LEU A 64 -9.25 6.33 -15.24
N ARG A 65 -10.25 6.14 -16.11
CA ARG A 65 -10.47 7.02 -17.27
C ARG A 65 -10.68 8.49 -16.90
N ASN A 66 -11.14 8.76 -15.67
CA ASN A 66 -11.28 10.13 -15.17
C ASN A 66 -9.92 10.82 -14.90
N TYR A 67 -8.82 10.06 -14.92
CA TYR A 67 -7.46 10.54 -14.72
C TYR A 67 -6.68 10.72 -16.03
N ASP A 68 -7.27 10.37 -17.16
CA ASP A 68 -6.66 10.55 -18.48
C ASP A 68 -6.39 12.05 -18.73
N GLY A 69 -5.17 12.38 -19.14
CA GLY A 69 -4.77 13.75 -19.46
C GLY A 69 -4.41 14.63 -18.25
N LEU A 70 -4.41 14.12 -17.01
CA LEU A 70 -4.03 14.87 -15.81
C LEU A 70 -2.51 14.89 -15.53
N GLY A 71 -1.68 14.62 -16.54
CA GLY A 71 -0.22 14.62 -16.41
C GLY A 71 0.37 13.41 -15.67
N MET A 72 -0.46 12.41 -15.32
CA MET A 72 -0.01 11.13 -14.77
C MET A 72 -0.19 10.01 -15.79
N ARG A 73 0.80 9.11 -15.87
CA ARG A 73 0.73 7.84 -16.59
C ARG A 73 0.27 6.76 -15.61
N ILE A 74 -1.02 6.44 -15.66
CA ILE A 74 -1.61 5.37 -14.84
C ILE A 74 -1.92 4.17 -15.74
N LYS A 75 -1.50 2.98 -15.34
CA LYS A 75 -1.89 1.73 -16.02
C LYS A 75 -2.28 0.64 -15.03
N THR A 76 -3.07 -0.31 -15.51
CA THR A 76 -3.47 -1.50 -14.76
C THR A 76 -2.68 -2.72 -15.19
N LEU A 77 -2.39 -3.61 -14.24
CA LEU A 77 -1.93 -4.97 -14.50
C LEU A 77 -2.91 -5.95 -13.87
N TYR A 78 -3.49 -6.84 -14.68
CA TYR A 78 -4.47 -7.81 -14.18
C TYR A 78 -3.77 -9.02 -13.55
N ASN A 79 -4.14 -9.35 -12.31
CA ASN A 79 -3.82 -10.63 -11.69
C ASN A 79 -4.96 -11.63 -11.93
N PRO A 80 -4.84 -12.56 -12.90
CA PRO A 80 -5.88 -13.56 -13.17
C PRO A 80 -6.05 -14.58 -12.03
N PHE A 81 -5.08 -14.67 -11.11
CA PHE A 81 -5.08 -15.60 -9.99
C PHE A 81 -5.55 -14.96 -8.68
N TYR A 82 -6.11 -13.75 -8.71
CA TYR A 82 -6.49 -12.99 -7.51
C TYR A 82 -7.43 -13.73 -6.54
N GLN A 83 -8.15 -14.75 -7.00
CA GLN A 83 -9.10 -15.53 -6.19
C GLN A 83 -8.43 -16.59 -5.32
N THR A 84 -7.24 -17.04 -5.71
CA THR A 84 -6.53 -18.19 -5.10
C THR A 84 -5.14 -17.81 -4.64
N THR A 85 -4.79 -16.52 -4.69
CA THR A 85 -3.43 -16.04 -4.41
C THR A 85 -3.42 -14.84 -3.47
N ASN A 86 -2.31 -14.67 -2.75
CA ASN A 86 -2.02 -13.50 -1.94
C ASN A 86 -1.10 -12.51 -2.69
N SER A 87 -0.70 -11.45 -2.00
CA SER A 87 -0.06 -10.28 -2.60
C SER A 87 1.34 -10.53 -3.19
N LEU A 88 2.00 -11.66 -2.90
CA LEU A 88 3.27 -12.01 -3.56
C LEU A 88 3.09 -12.11 -5.08
N ILE A 89 2.03 -12.79 -5.55
CA ILE A 89 1.78 -12.97 -6.98
C ILE A 89 1.39 -11.66 -7.65
N SER A 90 0.60 -10.81 -6.97
CA SER A 90 0.30 -9.47 -7.47
C SER A 90 1.56 -8.65 -7.70
N LEU A 91 2.50 -8.64 -6.75
CA LEU A 91 3.77 -7.91 -6.94
C LEU A 91 4.68 -8.59 -7.96
N TRP A 92 4.68 -9.93 -8.06
CA TRP A 92 5.41 -10.65 -9.10
C TRP A 92 4.90 -10.31 -10.50
N ILE A 93 3.60 -10.13 -10.70
CA ILE A 93 3.06 -9.65 -11.98
C ILE A 93 3.60 -8.26 -12.33
N ALA A 94 3.71 -7.38 -11.33
CA ALA A 94 4.25 -6.03 -11.51
C ALA A 94 5.79 -5.96 -11.60
N ARG A 95 6.52 -7.07 -11.47
CA ARG A 95 8.00 -7.05 -11.43
C ARG A 95 8.67 -6.46 -12.66
N GLY A 96 7.99 -6.50 -13.82
CA GLY A 96 8.47 -5.87 -15.06
C GLY A 96 8.54 -4.34 -14.96
N GLU A 97 7.75 -3.76 -14.06
CA GLU A 97 7.69 -2.31 -13.79
C GLU A 97 8.68 -1.86 -12.72
N MET A 98 9.47 -2.79 -12.17
CA MET A 98 10.53 -2.51 -11.22
C MET A 98 11.85 -2.27 -11.97
N ASP A 99 11.88 -1.24 -12.80
CA ASP A 99 13.02 -0.83 -13.66
C ASP A 99 13.63 0.52 -13.23
N ASP A 100 13.07 1.16 -12.21
CA ASP A 100 13.51 2.39 -11.57
C ASP A 100 13.23 2.30 -10.06
N ASP A 101 13.65 3.31 -9.28
CA ASP A 101 13.22 3.52 -7.90
C ASP A 101 11.69 3.37 -7.81
N ILE A 102 11.21 2.66 -6.79
CA ILE A 102 9.80 2.29 -6.70
C ILE A 102 9.25 2.40 -5.29
N VAL A 103 8.02 2.92 -5.18
CA VAL A 103 7.20 2.79 -3.98
C VAL A 103 6.11 1.74 -4.20
N VAL A 104 6.02 0.77 -3.30
CA VAL A 104 4.99 -0.27 -3.30
C VAL A 104 4.01 0.02 -2.18
N MET A 105 2.72 0.07 -2.50
CA MET A 105 1.64 0.41 -1.60
C MET A 105 0.57 -0.69 -1.56
N ASN A 106 0.02 -0.92 -0.38
CA ASN A 106 -1.16 -1.74 -0.20
C ASN A 106 -2.41 -0.94 -0.63
N GLY A 107 -3.25 -1.50 -1.49
CA GLY A 107 -4.43 -0.79 -2.05
C GLY A 107 -5.61 -0.63 -1.09
N ASP A 108 -5.42 -0.99 0.18
CA ASP A 108 -6.41 -0.93 1.25
C ASP A 108 -6.04 -0.03 2.41
N ASP A 109 -4.92 0.68 2.30
CA ASP A 109 -4.43 1.60 3.32
C ASP A 109 -4.90 3.03 3.05
N VAL A 110 -5.27 3.74 4.12
CA VAL A 110 -5.41 5.20 4.13
C VAL A 110 -4.43 5.82 5.13
N PHE A 111 -3.81 6.94 4.77
CA PHE A 111 -2.78 7.60 5.59
C PHE A 111 -2.65 9.09 5.29
N GLU A 112 -2.08 9.85 6.21
CA GLU A 112 -1.71 11.25 5.94
C GLU A 112 -0.57 11.32 4.91
N ILE A 113 -0.63 12.28 3.98
CA ILE A 113 0.36 12.44 2.90
C ILE A 113 1.80 12.49 3.42
N ASP A 114 2.01 13.05 4.62
CA ASP A 114 3.32 13.12 5.29
C ASP A 114 3.98 11.75 5.48
N VAL A 115 3.21 10.66 5.59
CA VAL A 115 3.74 9.29 5.63
C VAL A 115 4.51 8.98 4.35
N LEU A 116 3.92 9.29 3.19
CA LEU A 116 4.56 9.08 1.90
C LEU A 116 5.71 10.07 1.70
N GLU A 117 5.53 11.35 2.02
CA GLU A 117 6.60 12.35 1.90
C GLU A 117 7.85 11.98 2.71
N GLN A 118 7.68 11.56 3.97
CA GLN A 118 8.81 11.19 4.82
C GLN A 118 9.50 9.92 4.30
N ALA A 119 8.74 8.91 3.86
CA ALA A 119 9.30 7.71 3.23
C ALA A 119 10.07 8.05 1.94
N LEU A 120 9.54 9.00 1.18
CA LEU A 120 10.13 9.49 -0.06
C LEU A 120 11.30 10.44 0.16
N ARG A 121 11.51 11.03 1.34
CA ARG A 121 12.70 11.82 1.70
C ARG A 121 13.82 10.97 2.29
N MET A 122 13.50 9.85 2.93
CA MET A 122 14.53 8.98 3.52
C MET A 122 15.46 8.39 2.43
N ARG A 123 16.77 8.59 2.56
CA ARG A 123 17.79 8.12 1.60
C ARG A 123 18.91 7.28 2.23
N ASP A 124 18.94 7.14 3.55
CA ASP A 124 20.00 6.43 4.30
C ASP A 124 20.26 5.01 3.82
N GLU A 125 19.18 4.31 3.44
CA GLU A 125 19.22 2.91 3.02
C GLU A 125 18.37 2.70 1.76
N LYS A 126 18.71 1.65 1.02
CA LYS A 126 18.07 1.31 -0.26
C LYS A 126 16.66 0.77 -0.11
N ILE A 127 16.28 0.32 1.09
CA ILE A 127 14.96 -0.22 1.40
C ILE A 127 14.46 0.46 2.67
N CYS A 128 13.31 1.13 2.59
CA CYS A 128 12.68 1.86 3.69
C CYS A 128 11.23 1.42 3.86
N LEU A 129 10.88 1.06 5.10
CA LEU A 129 9.53 0.68 5.51
C LEU A 129 9.09 1.64 6.62
N PRO A 130 8.06 2.47 6.40
CA PRO A 130 7.39 3.17 7.48
C PRO A 130 6.72 2.17 8.44
N ILE A 131 6.73 2.51 9.72
CA ILE A 131 6.22 1.69 10.81
C ILE A 131 5.39 2.56 11.75
N LYS A 132 4.43 1.94 12.43
CA LYS A 132 3.65 2.58 13.49
C LYS A 132 3.77 1.79 14.79
N ARG A 133 4.13 2.47 15.87
CA ARG A 133 4.13 1.88 17.21
C ARG A 133 2.72 1.95 17.79
N LYS A 134 2.26 0.83 18.35
CA LYS A 134 0.96 0.70 19.01
C LYS A 134 1.15 0.22 20.45
N SER A 135 0.17 0.47 21.31
CA SER A 135 0.13 -0.08 22.67
C SER A 135 -0.07 -1.59 22.69
N SER A 136 -0.73 -2.14 21.67
CA SER A 136 -0.95 -3.57 21.45
C SER A 136 -1.00 -3.88 19.96
N TYR A 137 -0.70 -5.12 19.60
CA TYR A 137 -0.73 -5.62 18.22
C TYR A 137 -1.69 -6.80 18.10
N GLU A 138 -2.48 -6.82 17.03
CA GLU A 138 -3.45 -7.87 16.72
C GLU A 138 -2.82 -8.97 15.87
N ASP A 139 -3.40 -10.17 15.82
CA ASP A 139 -2.82 -11.31 15.08
C ASP A 139 -2.65 -11.01 13.57
N GLU A 140 -3.57 -10.23 13.00
CA GLU A 140 -3.53 -9.87 11.57
C GLU A 140 -2.48 -8.81 11.22
N ASP A 141 -1.98 -8.05 12.20
CA ASP A 141 -1.00 -6.98 12.00
C ASP A 141 0.29 -7.51 11.37
N MET A 142 0.84 -6.77 10.41
CA MET A 142 2.15 -7.06 9.84
C MET A 142 3.26 -6.52 10.75
N LYS A 143 3.60 -7.30 11.78
CA LYS A 143 4.53 -6.87 12.83
C LYS A 143 5.98 -6.89 12.37
N VAL A 144 6.78 -6.02 12.96
CA VAL A 144 8.24 -5.94 12.76
C VAL A 144 8.99 -6.02 14.08
N VAL A 145 10.22 -6.54 14.03
CA VAL A 145 11.20 -6.42 15.13
C VAL A 145 12.26 -5.43 14.68
N ILE A 146 12.52 -4.41 15.50
CA ILE A 146 13.47 -3.34 15.19
C ILE A 146 14.65 -3.41 16.14
N LYS A 147 15.87 -3.30 15.61
CA LYS A 147 17.10 -3.02 16.37
C LYS A 147 17.66 -1.70 15.88
N GLU A 148 17.80 -0.75 16.80
CA GLU A 148 18.14 0.65 16.49
C GLU A 148 17.16 1.24 15.46
N THR A 149 17.59 1.37 14.20
CA THR A 149 16.78 1.91 13.09
C THR A 149 16.55 0.88 11.98
N LYS A 150 16.85 -0.40 12.22
CA LYS A 150 16.78 -1.47 11.23
C LYS A 150 15.75 -2.52 11.60
N ILE A 151 14.99 -2.95 10.62
CA ILE A 151 14.08 -4.09 10.74
C ILE A 151 14.90 -5.37 10.63
N VAL A 152 14.84 -6.20 11.67
CA VAL A 152 15.57 -7.48 11.78
C VAL A 152 14.65 -8.70 11.70
N ASP A 153 13.34 -8.48 11.77
CA ASP A 153 12.34 -9.50 11.49
C ASP A 153 11.02 -8.85 11.08
N ILE A 154 10.23 -9.53 10.27
CA ILE A 154 8.90 -9.08 9.82
C ILE A 154 8.03 -10.30 9.54
N SER A 155 6.86 -10.39 10.17
CA SER A 155 5.87 -11.47 10.00
C SER A 155 4.59 -11.16 10.77
N LYS A 156 3.44 -11.70 10.31
CA LYS A 156 2.19 -11.69 11.09
C LYS A 156 2.29 -12.55 12.37
N THR A 157 3.11 -13.59 12.35
CA THR A 157 3.24 -14.58 13.45
C THR A 157 4.15 -14.14 14.60
N LEU A 158 4.63 -12.89 14.60
CA LEU A 158 5.37 -12.35 15.74
C LEU A 158 4.39 -12.04 16.87
N THR A 159 4.57 -12.62 18.05
CA THR A 159 3.71 -12.29 19.21
C THR A 159 4.48 -11.41 20.19
N ASN A 160 5.37 -12.01 20.96
CA ASN A 160 5.94 -11.38 22.17
C ASN A 160 7.17 -10.49 21.93
N ARG A 161 7.52 -10.22 20.67
CA ARG A 161 8.73 -9.45 20.31
C ARG A 161 8.47 -8.33 19.30
N ALA A 162 7.21 -8.09 18.96
CA ALA A 162 6.83 -7.04 18.02
C ALA A 162 7.23 -5.66 18.58
N SER A 163 7.98 -4.90 17.78
CA SER A 163 8.38 -3.54 18.10
C SER A 163 7.38 -2.51 17.56
N ALA A 164 6.78 -2.80 16.41
CA ALA A 164 5.89 -1.94 15.66
C ALA A 164 5.10 -2.75 14.63
N GLU A 165 4.16 -2.11 13.97
CA GLU A 165 3.51 -2.61 12.76
C GLU A 165 4.10 -1.93 11.52
N SER A 166 4.25 -2.70 10.44
CA SER A 166 4.64 -2.18 9.13
C SER A 166 3.45 -1.51 8.46
N VAL A 167 3.62 -0.22 8.16
CA VAL A 167 2.71 0.53 7.28
C VAL A 167 2.76 -0.06 5.87
N GLY A 168 1.65 -0.07 5.14
CA GLY A 168 1.58 -0.59 3.77
C GLY A 168 2.17 0.33 2.71
N VAL A 169 3.22 1.09 3.04
CA VAL A 169 4.06 1.86 2.10
C VAL A 169 5.48 1.29 2.18
N ARG A 170 6.15 1.03 1.06
CA ARG A 170 7.55 0.59 1.04
C ARG A 170 8.29 1.26 -0.08
N VAL A 171 9.46 1.82 0.21
CA VAL A 171 10.28 2.45 -0.82
C VAL A 171 11.56 1.64 -1.05
N PHE A 172 11.82 1.34 -2.31
CA PHE A 172 13.00 0.64 -2.80
C PHE A 172 13.74 1.56 -3.77
N ARG A 173 15.05 1.68 -3.60
CA ARG A 173 15.90 2.57 -4.41
C ARG A 173 17.15 1.88 -4.90
N ASP A 174 17.58 2.26 -6.10
CA ASP A 174 18.83 1.77 -6.70
C ASP A 174 18.89 0.23 -6.61
N THR A 175 19.97 -0.36 -6.11
CA THR A 175 20.10 -1.81 -5.93
C THR A 175 19.01 -2.46 -5.07
N GLY A 176 18.30 -1.70 -4.22
CA GLY A 176 17.17 -2.19 -3.44
C GLY A 176 16.00 -2.68 -4.30
N VAL A 177 15.80 -2.11 -5.49
CA VAL A 177 14.78 -2.52 -6.45
C VAL A 177 15.10 -3.92 -6.99
N GLU A 178 16.33 -4.12 -7.46
CA GLU A 178 16.80 -5.39 -8.00
C GLU A 178 16.85 -6.49 -6.92
N LEU A 179 17.24 -6.14 -5.69
CA LEU A 179 17.16 -7.05 -4.55
C LEU A 179 15.72 -7.53 -4.31
N MET A 180 14.76 -6.61 -4.33
CA MET A 180 13.36 -6.97 -4.14
C MET A 180 12.86 -7.86 -5.28
N LYS A 181 13.16 -7.56 -6.55
CA LYS A 181 12.81 -8.41 -7.70
C LYS A 181 13.33 -9.82 -7.54
N ARG A 182 14.61 -9.98 -7.22
CA ARG A 182 15.21 -11.30 -6.99
C ARG A 182 14.55 -12.04 -5.84
N ALA A 183 14.27 -11.34 -4.74
CA ALA A 183 13.61 -11.95 -3.60
C ALA A 183 12.18 -12.41 -3.93
N ILE A 184 11.43 -11.66 -4.72
CA ILE A 184 10.10 -12.08 -5.22
C ILE A 184 10.24 -13.34 -6.09
N GLU A 185 11.18 -13.36 -7.04
CA GLU A 185 11.42 -14.53 -7.91
C GLU A 185 11.83 -15.78 -7.12
N GLU A 186 12.63 -15.61 -6.07
CA GLU A 186 13.00 -16.71 -5.17
C GLU A 186 11.83 -17.20 -4.34
N GLU A 187 10.99 -16.30 -3.81
CA GLU A 187 9.77 -16.66 -3.09
C GLU A 187 8.77 -17.40 -3.97
N MET A 188 8.63 -17.01 -5.24
CA MET A 188 7.79 -17.69 -6.22
C MET A 188 8.21 -19.13 -6.51
N ARG A 189 9.48 -19.49 -6.25
CA ARG A 189 10.02 -20.85 -6.43
C ARG A 189 9.90 -21.74 -5.20
N THR A 190 9.22 -21.25 -4.16
CA THR A 190 8.99 -22.03 -2.94
C THR A 190 7.63 -22.71 -2.96
N VAL A 191 7.51 -23.82 -2.23
CA VAL A 191 6.22 -24.51 -2.03
C VAL A 191 5.24 -23.55 -1.34
N GLY A 192 4.02 -23.47 -1.86
CA GLY A 192 2.95 -22.64 -1.30
C GLY A 192 3.08 -21.15 -1.60
N ALA A 193 3.85 -20.76 -2.62
CA ALA A 193 4.03 -19.35 -3.02
C ALA A 193 2.72 -18.61 -3.26
N GLU A 194 1.68 -19.30 -3.73
CA GLU A 194 0.34 -18.76 -3.93
C GLU A 194 -0.28 -18.20 -2.64
N ASN A 195 0.07 -18.77 -1.48
CA ASN A 195 -0.46 -18.34 -0.18
C ASN A 195 0.40 -17.26 0.48
N LYS A 196 1.48 -16.81 -0.16
CA LYS A 196 2.43 -15.86 0.46
C LYS A 196 2.06 -14.41 0.20
N TRP A 197 2.31 -13.59 1.21
CA TRP A 197 2.33 -12.13 1.09
C TRP A 197 3.68 -11.70 0.53
N TYR A 198 3.74 -10.61 -0.26
CA TYR A 198 5.02 -10.12 -0.79
C TYR A 198 6.04 -9.74 0.30
N ILE A 199 5.57 -9.58 1.54
CA ILE A 199 6.41 -9.36 2.72
C ILE A 199 7.37 -10.52 2.98
N SER A 200 7.06 -11.74 2.54
CA SER A 200 8.01 -12.86 2.65
C SER A 200 9.30 -12.60 1.87
N ALA A 201 9.25 -11.84 0.77
CA ALA A 201 10.43 -11.44 0.02
C ALA A 201 11.29 -10.44 0.82
N ILE A 202 10.67 -9.50 1.54
CA ILE A 202 11.39 -8.59 2.45
C ILE A 202 11.99 -9.36 3.62
N HIS A 203 11.24 -10.29 4.22
CA HIS A 203 11.74 -11.17 5.26
C HIS A 203 12.97 -11.95 4.78
N ARG A 204 12.93 -12.50 3.56
CA ARG A 204 14.07 -13.18 2.94
C ARG A 204 15.29 -12.27 2.80
N LEU A 205 15.10 -11.03 2.35
CA LEU A 205 16.20 -10.06 2.25
C LEU A 205 16.85 -9.80 3.60
N ILE A 206 16.05 -9.63 4.66
CA ILE A 206 16.54 -9.47 6.02
C ILE A 206 17.36 -10.70 6.47
N LYS A 207 16.87 -11.92 6.22
CA LYS A 207 17.60 -13.15 6.57
C LYS A 207 18.90 -13.34 5.79
N LYS A 208 19.00 -12.77 4.58
CA LYS A 208 20.24 -12.69 3.78
C LYS A 208 21.21 -11.59 4.26
N GLY A 209 20.84 -10.81 5.28
CA GLY A 209 21.68 -9.76 5.85
C GLY A 209 21.57 -8.40 5.14
N TYR A 210 20.63 -8.24 4.20
CA TYR A 210 20.37 -6.94 3.59
C TYR A 210 19.71 -6.00 4.59
N LYS A 211 20.09 -4.72 4.54
CA LYS A 211 19.58 -3.72 5.46
C LYS A 211 18.21 -3.22 5.00
N VAL A 212 17.27 -3.19 5.96
CA VAL A 212 15.94 -2.61 5.79
C VAL A 212 15.75 -1.57 6.88
N LYS A 213 15.62 -0.30 6.49
CA LYS A 213 15.43 0.82 7.42
C LYS A 213 13.97 0.89 7.85
N SER A 214 13.75 1.08 9.15
CA SER A 214 12.45 1.49 9.69
C SER A 214 12.34 3.02 9.71
N LEU A 215 11.18 3.56 9.32
CA LEU A 215 10.81 4.96 9.49
C LEU A 215 9.60 5.05 10.42
N ASP A 216 9.76 5.55 11.63
CA ASP A 216 8.63 5.72 12.55
C ASP A 216 7.74 6.88 12.06
N ILE A 217 6.46 6.60 11.79
CA ILE A 217 5.50 7.64 11.37
C ILE A 217 4.98 8.45 12.55
N ASN A 218 5.38 8.11 13.78
CA ASN A 218 4.96 8.77 15.02
C ASN A 218 3.42 8.88 15.10
N ASP A 219 2.91 10.09 15.34
CA ASP A 219 1.49 10.36 15.53
C ASP A 219 0.69 10.45 14.21
N LEU A 220 1.36 10.36 13.05
CA LEU A 220 0.66 10.41 11.77
C LEU A 220 -0.38 9.31 11.65
N PHE A 221 -1.55 9.68 11.13
CA PHE A 221 -2.63 8.74 10.89
C PHE A 221 -2.31 7.80 9.74
N TRP A 222 -2.56 6.52 10.01
CA TRP A 222 -2.52 5.42 9.06
C TRP A 222 -3.43 4.31 9.60
N MET A 223 -4.13 3.64 8.69
CA MET A 223 -4.79 2.38 8.95
C MET A 223 -5.06 1.63 7.64
N ASP A 224 -5.11 0.31 7.72
CA ASP A 224 -5.73 -0.56 6.73
C ASP A 224 -7.26 -0.60 6.91
N VAL A 225 -7.98 -0.71 5.80
CA VAL A 225 -9.44 -0.81 5.79
C VAL A 225 -9.82 -2.25 5.49
N ASP A 226 -9.97 -3.07 6.52
CA ASP A 226 -10.14 -4.51 6.39
C ASP A 226 -11.51 -5.04 6.85
N TYR A 227 -12.13 -4.35 7.80
CA TYR A 227 -13.43 -4.69 8.37
C TYR A 227 -14.42 -3.50 8.30
N PRO A 228 -15.74 -3.72 8.43
CA PRO A 228 -16.73 -2.64 8.43
C PRO A 228 -16.47 -1.56 9.47
N SER A 229 -15.93 -1.93 10.64
CA SER A 229 -15.49 -1.00 11.68
C SER A 229 -14.39 -0.05 11.19
N ASP A 230 -13.49 -0.55 10.35
CA ASP A 230 -12.36 0.22 9.85
C ASP A 230 -12.82 1.21 8.78
N LEU A 231 -13.76 0.80 7.93
CA LEU A 231 -14.39 1.70 6.97
C LEU A 231 -15.09 2.87 7.68
N PHE A 232 -15.78 2.61 8.79
CA PHE A 232 -16.37 3.67 9.61
C PHE A 232 -15.31 4.58 10.23
N LYS A 233 -14.26 4.01 10.84
CA LYS A 233 -13.15 4.77 11.43
C LYS A 233 -12.42 5.63 10.40
N ALA A 234 -12.19 5.10 9.20
CA ALA A 234 -11.56 5.81 8.10
C ALA A 234 -12.41 6.99 7.65
N ARG A 235 -13.73 6.80 7.48
CA ARG A 235 -14.67 7.90 7.17
C ARG A 235 -14.67 8.98 8.24
N PHE A 236 -14.69 8.58 9.51
CA PHE A 236 -14.65 9.50 10.65
C PHE A 236 -13.36 10.33 10.69
N ASN A 237 -12.23 9.74 10.31
CA ASN A 237 -10.92 10.40 10.29
C ASN A 237 -10.53 10.96 8.92
N SER A 238 -11.46 11.02 7.97
CA SER A 238 -11.18 11.41 6.58
C SER A 238 -10.52 12.78 6.47
N ASN A 239 -10.85 13.71 7.35
CA ASN A 239 -10.22 15.03 7.45
C ASN A 239 -8.69 15.02 7.66
N LYS A 240 -8.10 13.90 8.09
CA LYS A 240 -6.65 13.78 8.30
C LYS A 240 -5.88 13.52 7.00
N PHE A 241 -6.51 12.87 6.03
CA PHE A 241 -5.85 12.45 4.79
C PHE A 241 -6.48 13.03 3.52
N ILE A 242 -7.59 13.77 3.66
CA ILE A 242 -8.20 14.59 2.63
C ILE A 242 -7.68 16.02 2.72
N LYS A 243 -7.21 16.59 1.61
CA LYS A 243 -6.84 18.01 1.57
C LYS A 243 -8.08 18.90 1.71
N LYS A 244 -7.96 19.97 2.50
CA LYS A 244 -9.00 21.01 2.69
C LYS A 244 -9.51 21.63 1.37
N SER A 245 -8.69 21.71 0.32
CA SER A 245 -9.11 22.24 -0.99
C SER A 245 -10.23 21.44 -1.65
N TYR A 246 -10.43 20.17 -1.27
CA TYR A 246 -11.56 19.36 -1.72
C TYR A 246 -12.81 19.58 -0.85
N GLN A 247 -12.65 19.81 0.46
CA GLN A 247 -13.75 20.21 1.35
C GLN A 247 -14.41 21.52 0.89
N GLU A 248 -13.62 22.47 0.38
CA GLU A 248 -14.13 23.71 -0.21
C GLU A 248 -14.86 23.51 -1.55
N ARG A 249 -14.47 22.51 -2.36
CA ARG A 249 -15.20 22.16 -3.59
C ARG A 249 -16.55 21.53 -3.30
N VAL A 250 -16.63 20.66 -2.28
CA VAL A 250 -17.91 20.05 -1.86
C VAL A 250 -18.87 21.11 -1.31
N LEU A 251 -18.37 22.10 -0.55
CA LEU A 251 -19.18 23.22 -0.07
C LEU A 251 -19.71 24.12 -1.20
N ARG A 252 -18.90 24.38 -2.25
CA ARG A 252 -19.35 25.18 -3.39
C ARG A 252 -20.44 24.51 -4.23
N VAL A 253 -20.47 23.17 -4.30
CA VAL A 253 -21.53 22.46 -5.04
C VAL A 253 -22.88 22.60 -4.34
N VAL A 254 -22.91 22.61 -3.00
CA VAL A 254 -24.13 22.75 -2.19
C VAL A 254 -24.68 24.20 -2.18
N GLU A 255 -23.83 25.21 -2.37
CA GLU A 255 -24.27 26.61 -2.47
C GLU A 255 -24.79 27.00 -3.88
N THR A 256 -24.60 26.14 -4.88
CA THR A 256 -25.03 26.39 -6.27
C THR A 256 -26.19 25.50 -6.76
N SER A 257 -26.82 24.76 -5.84
CA SER A 257 -28.00 23.90 -6.08
C SER A 257 -29.17 24.35 -5.24
#